data_AF-A0A936BGQ4-F1
#
_entry.id   AF-A0A936BGQ4-F1
#
_cell.length_a   1.000
_cell.length_b   1.000
_cell.length_c   1.000
_cell.angle_alpha   90.00
_cell.angle_beta   90.00
_cell.angle_gamma   90.00
#
_symmetry.space_group_name_H-M   'P 1'
#
loop_
_entity.id
_entity.type
_entity.pdbx_description
1 polymer ?
#
loop_
_entity_poly.entity_id
_entity_poly.type
_entity_poly.pdbx_seq_one_letter_code
_entity_poly.pdbx_strand_id
1 'polypeptide(L)'
;MPNDLEESIQSRRNQLSRMGAINPDAPAEYEELQTRHDFLEQQLADLEAADGHLRRVIEELDELTSKAFAETVTKVNAVFGGMFQRLFGGGSAELLLTDPDDLTISGVDIIAQLPGRRPQGLALLSGGERSLTRVAHFRPAHRVAHAVLHDG
;
A
#
# COMPACT_ATOMS: atom_id res chain seq x y z
N MET A 1 -34.80 -70.74 -33.66
CA MET A 1 -33.92 -69.64 -33.22
C MET A 1 -34.42 -68.31 -33.78
N PRO A 2 -35.44 -67.69 -33.16
CA PRO A 2 -35.54 -66.22 -33.18
C PRO A 2 -35.85 -65.56 -31.80
N ASN A 3 -36.28 -66.32 -30.78
CA ASN A 3 -36.78 -65.74 -29.51
C ASN A 3 -35.69 -65.03 -28.68
N ASP A 4 -34.43 -65.49 -28.70
CA ASP A 4 -33.33 -64.87 -27.93
C ASP A 4 -32.99 -63.45 -28.42
N LEU A 5 -33.21 -63.19 -29.71
CA LEU A 5 -33.00 -61.88 -30.33
C LEU A 5 -34.08 -60.88 -29.92
N GLU A 6 -35.33 -61.33 -29.86
CA GLU A 6 -36.46 -60.52 -29.39
C GLU A 6 -36.32 -60.19 -27.90
N GLU A 7 -35.93 -61.16 -27.07
CA GLU A 7 -35.65 -60.90 -25.64
C GLU A 7 -34.49 -59.93 -25.44
N SER A 8 -33.40 -60.05 -26.22
CA SER A 8 -32.27 -59.12 -26.16
C SER A 8 -32.66 -57.70 -26.57
N ILE A 9 -33.50 -57.53 -27.60
CA ILE A 9 -34.01 -56.23 -28.04
C ILE A 9 -34.90 -55.62 -26.95
N GLN A 10 -35.78 -56.44 -26.34
CA GLN A 10 -36.68 -55.98 -25.30
C GLN A 10 -35.92 -55.57 -24.03
N SER A 11 -34.88 -56.33 -23.65
CA SER A 11 -34.00 -55.99 -22.52
C SER A 11 -33.30 -54.65 -22.74
N ARG A 12 -32.73 -54.42 -23.93
CA ARG A 12 -32.06 -53.14 -24.26
C ARG A 12 -33.04 -51.96 -24.32
N ARG A 13 -34.25 -52.15 -24.85
CA ARG A 13 -35.32 -51.12 -24.82
C ARG A 13 -35.74 -50.78 -23.41
N ASN A 14 -35.88 -51.77 -22.53
CA ASN A 14 -36.19 -51.55 -21.12
C ASN A 14 -35.05 -50.80 -20.41
N GLN A 15 -33.79 -51.07 -20.78
CA GLN A 15 -32.62 -50.35 -20.27
C GLN A 15 -32.62 -48.88 -20.70
N LEU A 16 -32.87 -48.61 -21.99
CA LEU A 16 -33.01 -47.24 -22.53
C LEU A 16 -34.16 -46.49 -21.86
N SER A 17 -35.31 -47.14 -21.67
CA SER A 17 -36.46 -46.52 -21.01
C SER A 17 -36.23 -46.23 -19.52
N ARG A 18 -35.30 -46.95 -18.87
CA ARG A 18 -34.91 -46.70 -17.47
C ARG A 18 -33.95 -45.52 -17.30
N MET A 19 -33.27 -45.09 -18.36
CA MET A 19 -32.38 -43.91 -18.33
C MET A 19 -33.17 -42.59 -18.24
N GLY A 20 -34.50 -42.63 -18.35
CA GLY A 20 -35.36 -41.45 -18.29
C GLY A 20 -35.37 -40.67 -19.61
N ALA A 21 -36.06 -39.53 -19.62
CA ALA A 21 -36.06 -38.65 -20.79
C ALA A 21 -34.64 -38.11 -21.01
N ILE A 22 -34.01 -38.49 -22.13
CA ILE A 22 -32.78 -37.87 -22.61
C ILE A 22 -33.14 -36.40 -22.87
N ASN A 23 -32.49 -35.47 -22.16
CA ASN A 23 -32.68 -34.04 -22.41
C ASN A 23 -31.98 -33.71 -23.74
N PRO A 24 -32.72 -33.47 -24.84
CA PRO A 24 -32.11 -33.18 -26.14
C PRO A 24 -31.40 -31.82 -26.15
N ASP A 25 -31.73 -30.94 -25.19
CA ASP A 25 -31.14 -29.61 -25.05
C ASP A 25 -29.88 -29.60 -24.19
N ALA A 26 -29.52 -30.74 -23.56
CA ALA A 26 -28.35 -30.85 -22.68
C ALA A 26 -27.01 -30.47 -23.33
N PRO A 27 -26.73 -30.77 -24.62
CA PRO A 27 -25.50 -30.30 -25.27
C PRO A 27 -25.46 -28.77 -25.39
N ALA A 28 -26.59 -28.14 -25.70
CA ALA A 28 -26.68 -26.69 -25.85
C ALA A 28 -26.57 -25.96 -24.50
N GLU A 29 -27.25 -26.48 -23.46
CA GLU A 29 -27.11 -25.97 -22.08
C GLU A 29 -25.67 -26.10 -21.57
N TYR A 30 -24.99 -27.20 -21.91
CA TYR A 30 -23.59 -27.39 -21.54
C TYR A 30 -22.68 -26.37 -22.22
N GLU A 31 -22.83 -26.13 -23.53
CA GLU A 31 -22.05 -25.12 -24.25
C GLU A 31 -22.28 -23.71 -23.71
N GLU A 32 -23.52 -23.35 -23.37
CA GLU A 32 -23.84 -22.05 -22.76
C GLU A 32 -23.21 -21.91 -21.38
N LEU A 33 -23.31 -22.94 -20.55
CA LEU A 33 -22.71 -22.96 -19.21
C LEU A 33 -21.17 -22.91 -19.28
N GLN A 34 -20.57 -23.63 -20.22
CA GLN A 34 -19.14 -23.61 -20.46
C GLN A 34 -18.66 -22.24 -20.91
N THR A 35 -19.36 -21.61 -21.86
CA THR A 35 -19.02 -20.25 -22.31
C THR A 35 -19.06 -19.25 -21.15
N ARG A 36 -20.07 -19.37 -20.28
CA ARG A 36 -20.18 -18.53 -19.08
C ARG A 36 -19.07 -18.81 -18.07
N HIS A 37 -18.69 -20.08 -17.91
CA HIS A 37 -17.60 -20.49 -17.04
C HIS A 37 -16.27 -19.89 -17.52
N ASP A 38 -15.93 -20.06 -18.79
CA ASP A 38 -14.70 -19.55 -19.40
C ASP A 38 -14.62 -18.02 -19.28
N PHE A 39 -15.74 -17.32 -19.47
CA PHE A 39 -15.81 -15.87 -19.27
C PHE A 39 -15.55 -15.44 -17.82
N LEU A 40 -16.08 -16.18 -16.85
CA LEU A 40 -15.86 -15.90 -15.42
C LEU A 40 -14.43 -16.22 -15.00
N GLU A 41 -13.85 -17.32 -15.50
CA GLU A 41 -12.44 -17.64 -15.27
C GLU A 41 -11.53 -16.54 -15.80
N GLN A 42 -11.82 -16.02 -17.00
CA GLN A 42 -11.03 -14.94 -17.57
C GLN A 42 -11.14 -13.64 -16.76
N GLN A 43 -12.34 -13.27 -16.31
CA GLN A 43 -12.51 -12.12 -15.41
C GLN A 43 -11.80 -12.30 -14.06
N LEU A 44 -11.79 -13.52 -13.53
CA LEU A 44 -11.07 -13.81 -12.29
C LEU A 44 -9.56 -13.63 -12.48
N ALA A 45 -9.00 -14.16 -13.56
CA ALA A 45 -7.60 -14.02 -13.89
C ALA A 45 -7.19 -12.54 -14.08
N ASP A 46 -8.02 -11.74 -14.74
CA ASP A 46 -7.79 -10.30 -14.91
C ASP A 46 -7.81 -9.55 -13.56
N LEU A 47 -8.71 -9.93 -12.66
CA LEU A 47 -8.79 -9.34 -11.31
C LEU A 47 -7.57 -9.69 -10.46
N GLU A 48 -7.12 -10.96 -10.50
CA GLU A 48 -5.90 -11.40 -9.81
C GLU A 48 -4.66 -10.68 -10.35
N ALA A 49 -4.58 -10.50 -11.67
CA ALA A 49 -3.50 -9.73 -12.29
C ALA A 49 -3.52 -8.25 -11.86
N ALA A 50 -4.71 -7.65 -11.77
CA ALA A 50 -4.88 -6.26 -11.31
C ALA A 50 -4.49 -6.09 -9.83
N ASP A 51 -4.86 -7.03 -8.95
CA ASP A 51 -4.43 -7.03 -7.54
C ASP A 51 -2.90 -7.09 -7.43
N GLY A 52 -2.27 -8.02 -8.15
CA GLY A 52 -0.82 -8.14 -8.18
C GLY A 52 -0.11 -6.92 -8.79
N HIS A 53 -0.76 -6.18 -9.69
CA HIS A 53 -0.23 -4.92 -10.20
C HIS A 53 -0.33 -3.80 -9.17
N LEU A 54 -1.49 -3.64 -8.52
CA LEU A 54 -1.69 -2.63 -7.47
C LEU A 54 -0.73 -2.81 -6.30
N ARG A 55 -0.49 -4.05 -5.86
CA ARG A 55 0.50 -4.34 -4.80
C ARG A 55 1.90 -3.87 -5.16
N ARG A 56 2.35 -4.13 -6.39
CA ARG A 56 3.66 -3.64 -6.87
C ARG A 56 3.75 -2.12 -6.91
N VAL A 57 2.67 -1.46 -7.32
CA VAL A 57 2.61 0.02 -7.34
C VAL A 57 2.70 0.58 -5.91
N ILE A 58 2.06 -0.08 -4.93
CA ILE A 58 2.16 0.30 -3.51
C ILE A 58 3.61 0.14 -3.03
N GLU A 59 4.26 -0.99 -3.31
CA GLU A 59 5.65 -1.23 -2.93
C GLU A 59 6.61 -0.18 -3.53
N GLU A 60 6.44 0.16 -4.81
CA GLU A 60 7.24 1.20 -5.48
C GLU A 60 7.01 2.59 -4.85
N LEU A 61 5.76 2.91 -4.51
CA LEU A 61 5.41 4.16 -3.86
C LEU A 61 6.01 4.26 -2.44
N ASP A 62 5.99 3.17 -1.68
CA ASP A 62 6.59 3.10 -0.35
C ASP A 62 8.12 3.31 -0.41
N GLU A 63 8.80 2.75 -1.41
CA GLU A 63 10.24 3.00 -1.62
C GLU A 63 10.53 4.46 -1.98
N LEU A 64 9.74 5.05 -2.90
CA LEU A 64 9.92 6.44 -3.32
C LEU A 64 9.66 7.41 -2.19
N THR A 65 8.59 7.20 -1.43
CA THR A 65 8.23 8.05 -0.28
C THR A 65 9.28 7.97 0.81
N SER A 66 9.79 6.77 1.12
CA SER A 66 10.90 6.56 2.06
C SER A 66 12.16 7.35 1.67
N LYS A 67 12.58 7.25 0.40
CA LYS A 67 13.75 8.01 -0.11
C LYS A 67 13.53 9.52 -0.02
N ALA A 68 12.39 10.02 -0.50
CA ALA A 68 12.05 11.43 -0.47
C ALA A 68 11.99 11.97 0.97
N PHE A 69 11.47 11.18 1.91
CA PHE A 69 11.39 11.52 3.32
C PHE A 69 12.79 11.62 3.93
N ALA A 70 13.67 10.63 3.74
CA ALA A 70 15.04 10.64 4.25
C ALA A 70 15.85 11.85 3.76
N GLU A 71 15.73 12.19 2.47
CA GLU A 71 16.36 13.39 1.91
C GLU A 71 15.84 14.67 2.55
N THR A 72 14.53 14.75 2.76
CA THR A 72 13.88 15.93 3.34
C THR A 72 14.27 16.11 4.79
N VAL A 73 14.29 15.03 5.58
CA VAL A 73 14.74 15.05 6.98
C VAL A 73 16.19 15.51 7.08
N THR A 74 17.07 15.01 6.22
CA THR A 74 18.48 15.42 6.17
C THR A 74 18.62 16.92 5.90
N LYS A 75 17.88 17.45 4.92
CA LYS A 75 17.87 18.89 4.58
C LYS A 75 17.34 19.74 5.74
N VAL A 76 16.24 19.30 6.36
CA VAL A 76 15.65 19.99 7.52
C VAL A 76 16.63 19.98 8.70
N ASN A 77 17.33 18.88 8.95
CA ASN A 77 18.30 18.76 10.04
C ASN A 77 19.47 19.74 9.90
N ALA A 78 20.05 19.85 8.71
CA ALA A 78 21.12 20.81 8.43
C ALA A 78 20.69 22.26 8.68
N VAL A 79 19.48 22.63 8.26
CA VAL A 79 18.93 23.97 8.44
C VAL A 79 18.57 24.23 9.91
N PHE A 80 17.99 23.24 10.59
CA PHE A 80 17.57 23.34 11.98
C PHE A 80 18.76 23.51 12.92
N GLY A 81 19.82 22.71 12.77
CA GLY A 81 21.04 22.83 13.58
C GLY A 81 21.70 24.21 13.45
N GLY A 82 21.79 24.74 12.23
CA GLY A 82 22.35 26.07 11.97
C GLY A 82 21.50 27.21 12.54
N MET A 83 20.16 27.09 12.50
CA MET A 83 19.27 28.06 13.15
C MET A 83 19.34 27.98 14.67
N PHE A 84 19.41 26.78 15.25
CA PHE A 84 19.50 26.57 16.69
C PHE A 84 20.77 27.20 17.27
N GLN A 85 21.94 26.96 16.65
CA GLN A 85 23.20 27.58 17.06
C GLN A 85 23.16 29.11 17.06
N ARG A 86 22.52 29.70 16.05
CA ARG A 86 22.37 31.16 15.94
C ARG A 86 21.42 31.74 16.99
N LEU A 87 20.34 31.03 17.31
CA LEU A 87 19.34 31.49 18.27
C LEU A 87 19.83 31.40 19.72
N PHE A 88 20.58 30.34 20.06
CA PHE A 88 21.01 30.07 21.43
C PHE A 88 22.48 30.45 21.71
N GLY A 89 23.20 31.01 20.73
CA GLY A 89 24.58 31.46 20.89
C GLY A 89 25.58 30.32 21.16
N GLY A 90 25.20 29.08 20.83
CA GLY A 90 25.88 27.83 21.15
C GLY A 90 24.88 26.68 21.29
N GLY A 91 25.37 25.44 21.34
CA GLY A 91 24.53 24.22 21.40
C GLY A 91 24.38 23.47 20.06
N SER A 92 23.83 22.27 20.08
CA SER A 92 23.52 21.47 18.89
C SER A 92 22.08 20.99 18.97
N ALA A 93 21.40 20.86 17.83
CA ALA A 93 20.09 20.22 17.79
C ALA A 93 20.00 19.36 16.54
N GLU A 94 19.54 18.13 16.73
CA GLU A 94 19.49 17.11 15.70
C GLU A 94 18.09 16.49 15.67
N LEU A 95 17.58 16.28 14.46
CA LEU A 95 16.40 15.44 14.25
C LEU A 95 16.86 13.99 14.12
N LEU A 96 16.34 13.13 14.98
CA LEU A 96 16.55 11.69 14.96
C LEU A 96 15.28 11.00 14.46
N LEU A 97 15.46 10.02 13.59
CA LEU A 97 14.37 9.15 13.17
C LEU A 97 14.19 8.09 14.27
N THR A 98 12.95 7.92 14.75
CA THR A 98 12.64 6.95 15.81
C THR A 98 12.86 5.51 15.35
N ASP A 99 12.70 5.26 14.04
CA ASP A 99 13.00 3.97 13.40
C ASP A 99 13.65 4.22 12.02
N PRO A 100 14.92 3.82 11.81
CA PRO A 100 15.59 3.97 10.52
C PRO A 100 15.16 2.91 9.49
N ASP A 101 14.51 1.82 9.89
CA ASP A 101 14.19 0.69 9.02
C ASP A 101 12.77 0.79 8.41
N ASP A 102 11.86 1.56 9.02
CA ASP A 102 10.51 1.83 8.49
C ASP A 102 10.18 3.33 8.49
N LEU A 103 10.65 4.02 7.45
CA LEU A 103 10.48 5.47 7.28
C LEU A 103 9.00 5.90 7.11
N THR A 104 8.12 4.96 6.75
CA THR A 104 6.67 5.16 6.58
C THR A 104 5.93 5.32 7.92
N ILE A 105 6.38 4.62 8.96
CA ILE A 105 5.79 4.64 10.31
C ILE A 105 6.65 5.45 11.29
N SER A 106 7.94 5.65 10.99
CA SER A 106 8.88 6.32 11.89
C SER A 106 8.43 7.73 12.29
N GLY A 107 8.44 7.97 13.60
CA GLY A 107 8.32 9.32 14.16
C GLY A 107 9.60 10.12 13.93
N VAL A 108 9.47 11.44 13.99
CA VAL A 108 10.63 12.36 14.02
C VAL A 108 10.79 12.86 15.45
N ASP A 109 11.84 12.42 16.12
CA ASP A 109 12.25 12.93 17.42
C ASP A 109 13.24 14.07 17.26
N ILE A 110 13.11 15.09 18.10
CA ILE A 110 14.01 16.24 18.08
C ILE A 110 14.79 16.27 19.38
N ILE A 111 16.11 16.13 19.27
CA ILE A 111 17.06 16.22 20.38
C ILE A 111 17.75 17.57 20.31
N ALA A 112 17.69 18.33 21.40
CA ALA A 112 18.35 19.63 21.49
C ALA A 112 19.31 19.66 22.69
N GLN A 113 20.50 20.19 22.46
CA GLN A 113 21.55 20.38 23.44
C GLN A 113 21.86 21.88 23.54
N LEU A 114 21.47 22.49 24.65
CA LEU A 114 21.83 23.88 24.96
C LEU A 114 23.28 23.96 25.45
N PRO A 115 23.98 25.10 25.23
CA PRO A 115 25.35 25.28 25.67
C PRO A 115 25.42 25.20 27.20
N GLY A 116 26.13 24.19 27.72
CA GLY A 116 26.30 23.95 29.16
C GLY A 116 25.27 23.00 29.81
N ARG A 117 24.33 22.39 29.06
CA ARG A 117 23.38 21.37 29.59
C ARG A 117 23.43 20.06 28.78
N ARG A 118 22.97 18.97 29.42
CA ARG A 118 22.86 17.64 28.80
C ARG A 118 21.81 17.66 27.67
N PRO A 119 21.97 16.85 26.60
CA PRO A 119 20.98 16.74 25.53
C PRO A 119 19.63 16.30 26.11
N GLN A 120 18.55 17.00 25.75
CA GLN A 120 17.19 16.70 26.19
C GLN A 120 16.24 16.75 24.99
N GLY A 121 15.24 15.85 25.00
CA GLY A 121 14.15 15.88 24.04
C GLY A 121 13.25 17.11 24.26
N LEU A 122 12.64 17.59 23.17
CA LEU A 122 11.80 18.80 23.14
C LEU A 122 10.65 18.83 24.18
N ALA A 123 10.27 17.68 24.74
CA ALA A 123 9.27 17.53 25.79
C ALA A 123 9.64 18.17 27.15
N LEU A 124 10.91 18.57 27.36
CA LEU A 124 11.40 19.13 28.63
C LEU A 124 11.78 20.62 28.59
N LEU A 125 11.42 21.34 27.53
CA LEU A 125 11.65 22.79 27.42
C LEU A 125 10.53 23.61 28.05
N SER A 126 10.90 24.73 28.68
CA SER A 126 10.01 25.63 29.43
C SER A 126 8.88 26.16 28.53
N GLY A 127 7.70 26.41 29.10
CA GLY A 127 6.48 26.75 28.35
C GLY A 127 6.59 27.93 27.37
N GLY A 128 7.57 28.83 27.54
CA GLY A 128 7.89 29.91 26.60
C GLY A 128 8.70 29.47 25.37
N GLU A 129 9.58 28.47 25.51
CA GLU A 129 10.42 27.96 24.42
C GLU A 129 9.58 27.14 23.44
N ARG A 130 8.57 26.39 23.91
CA ARG A 130 7.62 25.67 23.05
C ARG A 130 6.88 26.59 22.07
N SER A 131 6.56 27.81 22.50
CA SER A 131 5.89 28.81 21.67
C SER A 131 6.80 29.30 20.54
N LEU A 132 8.07 29.57 20.89
CA LEU A 132 9.08 30.04 19.94
C LEU A 132 9.49 28.95 18.95
N THR A 133 9.65 27.70 19.40
CA THR A 133 9.97 26.58 18.51
C THR A 133 8.80 26.25 17.57
N ARG A 134 7.54 26.39 18.02
CA ARG A 134 6.36 26.20 17.16
C ARG A 134 6.27 27.28 16.07
N VAL A 135 6.60 28.53 16.38
CA VAL A 135 6.69 29.61 15.37
C VAL A 135 7.87 29.40 14.41
N ALA A 136 9.01 28.94 14.93
CA ALA A 136 10.20 28.66 14.13
C ALA A 136 10.02 27.45 13.20
N HIS A 137 9.25 26.43 13.58
CA HIS A 137 8.93 25.27 12.74
C HIS A 137 7.81 25.57 11.72
N PHE A 138 6.86 26.45 12.04
CA PHE A 138 5.78 26.83 11.11
C PHE A 138 6.30 27.66 9.92
N ARG A 139 7.27 28.55 10.13
CA ARG A 139 7.79 29.45 9.08
C ARG A 139 8.48 28.75 7.89
N PRO A 140 9.27 27.67 8.04
CA PRO A 140 9.87 26.98 6.90
C PRO A 140 8.85 26.18 6.06
N ALA A 141 7.78 25.65 6.66
CA ALA A 141 6.74 24.90 5.93
C ALA A 141 6.03 25.76 4.86
N HIS A 142 5.81 27.04 5.14
CA HIS A 142 5.17 27.96 4.18
C HIS A 142 6.11 28.35 3.01
N ARG A 143 7.43 28.29 3.18
CA ARG A 143 8.37 28.72 2.11
C ARG A 143 8.62 27.63 1.07
N VAL A 144 8.46 26.37 1.44
CA VAL A 144 8.63 25.23 0.52
C VAL A 144 7.38 25.06 -0.36
N ALA A 145 6.18 25.27 0.18
CA ALA A 145 4.93 25.18 -0.59
C ALA A 145 4.81 26.20 -1.73
N HIS A 146 5.39 27.39 -1.58
CA HIS A 146 5.33 28.45 -2.60
C HIS A 146 6.39 28.30 -3.71
N ALA A 147 7.46 27.53 -3.48
CA ALA A 147 8.50 27.30 -4.48
C ALA A 147 8.14 26.21 -5.50
N VAL A 148 7.22 25.30 -5.15
CA VAL A 148 6.81 24.18 -6.03
C VAL A 148 5.69 24.58 -7.01
N LEU A 149 4.96 25.66 -6.75
CA LEU A 149 3.83 26.12 -7.59
C LEU A 149 4.23 27.11 -8.69
N HIS A 150 5.50 27.46 -8.83
CA HIS A 150 5.94 28.52 -9.76
C HIS A 150 7.03 28.11 -10.77
N ASP A 151 7.54 26.87 -10.71
CA ASP A 151 8.50 26.29 -11.66
C ASP A 151 7.93 25.04 -12.37
N GLY A 152 6.67 25.14 -12.81
CA GLY A 152 5.99 24.17 -13.69
C GLY A 152 5.40 24.86 -14.91
#